data_AF-A0A835Q1H5-F1
#
_entry.id   AF-A0A835Q1H5-F1
#
_cell.length_a   1.000
_cell.length_b   1.000
_cell.length_c   1.000
_cell.angle_alpha   90.00
_cell.angle_beta   90.00
_cell.angle_gamma   90.00
#
_symmetry.space_group_name_H-M   'P 1'
#
loop_
_entity.id
_entity.type
_entity.pdbx_description
1 polymer ?
#
loop_
_entity_poly.entity_id
_entity_poly.type
_entity_poly.pdbx_seq_one_letter_code
_entity_poly.pdbx_strand_id
1 'polypeptide(L)'
;MSRTKEEMIQGKVYLRIDPLGEGAKWRRTTGQEIYSPLLLAFSEQDGGNWASSHLANFSLTESYNLPDNVAMITLQTREDGSVLLRLAHLYEIGEDKDLSKLSSVDLKKLFPRKKITKITETNLSANQERTEMEKKRLKWKVDDSSRPEMVVRGRPVDPSRLLVELGPMEIRTFILNFG
;
A
#
# COMPACT_ATOMS: atom_id res chain seq x y z
N MET A 1 0.98 51.36 -8.31
CA MET A 1 1.30 50.63 -7.08
C MET A 1 0.61 49.27 -7.13
N SER A 2 1.36 48.21 -7.45
CA SER A 2 0.84 46.85 -7.43
C SER A 2 0.84 46.36 -5.98
N ARG A 3 -0.33 46.04 -5.42
CA ARG A 3 -0.45 45.41 -4.09
C ARG A 3 0.02 43.96 -4.23
N THR A 4 1.07 43.61 -3.52
CA THR A 4 1.46 42.21 -3.28
C THR A 4 0.28 41.51 -2.60
N LYS A 5 -0.21 40.41 -3.17
CA LYS A 5 -1.22 39.57 -2.49
C LYS A 5 -0.50 38.77 -1.41
N GLU A 6 -0.89 38.96 -0.16
CA GLU A 6 -0.49 38.09 0.94
C GLU A 6 -1.52 36.96 1.07
N GLU A 7 -1.06 35.71 1.02
CA GLU A 7 -1.90 34.53 1.20
C GLU A 7 -1.72 33.98 2.62
N MET A 8 -2.82 33.71 3.31
CA MET A 8 -2.78 33.02 4.59
C MET A 8 -2.81 31.51 4.37
N ILE A 9 -1.77 30.83 4.85
CA ILE A 9 -1.66 29.37 4.81
C ILE A 9 -1.98 28.82 6.20
N GLN A 10 -2.93 27.88 6.28
CA GLN A 10 -3.25 27.15 7.50
C GLN A 10 -2.81 25.69 7.37
N GLY A 11 -2.16 25.16 8.41
CA GLY A 11 -1.67 23.78 8.44
C GLY A 11 -1.73 23.17 9.83
N LYS A 12 -1.41 21.88 9.93
CA LYS A 12 -1.33 21.13 11.19
C LYS A 12 0.04 20.47 11.31
N VAL A 13 0.61 20.47 12.51
CA VAL A 13 1.84 19.76 12.85
C VAL A 13 1.54 18.83 14.02
N TYR A 14 2.03 17.60 13.93
CA TYR A 14 1.84 16.58 14.97
C TYR A 14 3.21 16.25 15.57
N LEU A 15 3.31 16.36 16.89
CA LEU A 15 4.53 16.05 17.65
C LEU A 15 4.21 14.96 18.68
N ARG A 16 5.10 13.98 18.79
CA ARG A 16 5.05 12.94 19.82
C ARG A 16 6.45 12.61 20.30
N ILE A 17 6.57 12.30 21.58
CA ILE A 17 7.82 11.90 22.23
C ILE A 17 7.63 10.45 22.68
N ASP A 18 8.46 9.54 22.18
CA ASP A 18 8.44 8.12 22.50
C ASP A 18 9.82 7.66 23.00
N PRO A 19 9.89 6.56 23.78
CA PRO A 19 11.14 5.90 24.10
C PRO A 19 11.95 5.51 22.86
N LEU A 20 13.26 5.36 23.02
CA LEU A 20 14.15 4.94 21.94
C LEU A 20 13.67 3.60 21.34
N GLY A 21 13.44 3.58 20.03
CA GLY A 21 12.99 2.40 19.29
C GLY A 21 11.46 2.25 19.12
N GLU A 22 10.64 3.03 19.83
CA GLU A 22 9.17 2.89 19.78
C GLU A 22 8.48 3.94 18.89
N GLY A 23 9.16 5.03 18.57
CA GLY A 23 8.59 6.13 17.77
C GLY A 23 8.32 5.77 16.30
N ALA A 24 8.95 4.72 15.78
CA ALA A 24 8.77 4.29 14.39
C ALA A 24 7.32 3.90 14.09
N LYS A 25 6.70 3.12 14.99
CA LYS A 25 5.32 2.67 14.85
C LYS A 25 4.36 3.84 14.69
N TRP A 26 4.46 4.83 15.57
CA TRP A 26 3.62 6.02 15.48
C TRP A 26 3.87 6.80 14.18
N ARG A 27 5.12 7.05 13.81
CA ARG A 27 5.45 7.78 12.57
C ARG A 27 4.85 7.13 11.33
N ARG A 28 4.94 5.79 11.21
CA ARG A 28 4.45 5.05 10.03
C ARG A 28 2.93 4.97 10.00
N THR A 29 2.29 4.57 11.10
CA THR A 29 0.83 4.42 11.17
C THR A 29 0.13 5.77 11.04
N THR A 30 0.49 6.74 11.87
CA THR A 30 -0.15 8.08 11.83
C THR A 30 0.21 8.83 10.55
N GLY A 31 1.40 8.62 9.98
CA GLY A 31 1.75 9.17 8.68
C GLY A 31 0.81 8.71 7.56
N GLN A 32 0.41 7.43 7.58
CA GLN A 32 -0.58 6.91 6.63
C GLN A 32 -1.99 7.44 6.86
N GLU A 33 -2.42 7.54 8.12
CA GLU A 33 -3.73 8.12 8.47
C GLU A 33 -3.85 9.59 8.05
N ILE A 34 -2.76 10.37 8.17
CA ILE A 34 -2.69 11.76 7.71
C ILE A 34 -2.74 11.82 6.18
N TYR A 35 -2.05 10.91 5.49
CA TYR A 35 -2.05 10.86 4.03
C TYR A 35 -3.41 10.46 3.44
N SER A 36 -4.13 9.55 4.12
CA SER A 36 -5.42 9.02 3.68
C SER A 36 -6.50 9.20 4.76
N PRO A 37 -7.01 10.43 4.95
CA PRO A 37 -8.07 10.70 5.92
C PRO A 37 -9.40 10.09 5.47
N LEU A 38 -10.33 9.92 6.42
CA LEU A 38 -11.70 9.53 6.12
C LEU A 38 -12.38 10.57 5.22
N LEU A 39 -13.09 10.09 4.20
CA LEU A 39 -13.90 10.93 3.32
C LEU A 39 -15.31 11.08 3.89
N LEU A 40 -15.75 12.32 4.04
CA LEU A 40 -17.11 12.64 4.47
C LEU A 40 -17.98 12.91 3.23
N ALA A 41 -19.14 12.25 3.16
CA ALA A 41 -20.14 12.49 2.14
C ALA A 41 -21.44 12.95 2.81
N PHE A 42 -22.06 14.01 2.27
CA PHE A 42 -23.29 14.59 2.79
C PHE A 42 -24.37 14.53 1.71
N SER A 43 -25.61 14.26 2.12
CA SER A 43 -26.78 14.27 1.24
C SER A 43 -27.94 14.90 2.01
N GLU A 44 -28.72 15.72 1.33
CA GLU A 44 -29.93 16.32 1.86
C GLU A 44 -31.11 15.36 1.66
N GLN A 45 -31.99 15.29 2.66
CA GLN A 45 -33.17 14.45 2.59
C GLN A 45 -34.42 15.26 2.96
N ASP A 46 -35.34 15.39 2.01
CA ASP A 46 -36.69 15.91 2.25
C ASP A 46 -37.69 14.76 2.37
N GLY A 47 -37.99 14.38 3.61
CA GLY A 47 -38.92 13.28 3.92
C GLY A 47 -38.42 11.87 3.50
N GLY A 48 -39.16 10.84 3.95
CA GLY A 48 -38.79 9.42 3.75
C GLY A 48 -37.77 8.89 4.76
N ASN A 49 -37.36 7.62 4.62
CA ASN A 49 -36.39 6.95 5.51
C ASN A 49 -35.15 6.49 4.72
N TRP A 50 -34.08 7.29 4.69
CA TRP A 50 -32.83 6.96 3.99
C TRP A 50 -32.23 5.63 4.43
N ALA A 51 -32.31 5.32 5.73
CA ALA A 51 -31.79 4.09 6.31
C ALA A 51 -32.54 2.83 5.81
N SER A 52 -33.74 2.98 5.24
CA SER A 52 -34.51 1.86 4.70
C SER A 52 -34.10 1.47 3.27
N SER A 53 -33.46 2.38 2.51
CA SER A 53 -33.09 2.16 1.10
C SER A 53 -31.59 2.12 0.84
N HIS A 54 -30.76 2.38 1.86
CA HIS A 54 -29.30 2.45 1.72
C HIS A 54 -28.59 1.51 2.69
N LEU A 55 -27.49 0.91 2.21
CA LEU A 55 -26.59 0.15 3.06
C LEU A 55 -25.75 1.11 3.90
N ALA A 56 -25.95 1.08 5.21
CA ALA A 56 -25.24 1.98 6.14
C ALA A 56 -23.73 1.68 6.25
N ASN A 57 -23.32 0.43 5.99
CA ASN A 57 -21.93 -0.01 6.11
C ASN A 57 -21.50 -0.79 4.88
N PHE A 58 -20.32 -0.49 4.36
CA PHE A 58 -19.66 -1.25 3.32
C PHE A 58 -18.21 -1.52 3.73
N SER A 59 -17.77 -2.74 3.52
CA SER A 59 -16.36 -3.09 3.53
C SER A 59 -16.02 -3.90 2.29
N LEU A 60 -14.87 -3.61 1.69
CA LEU A 60 -14.33 -4.36 0.56
C LEU A 60 -13.87 -5.76 1.01
N THR A 61 -13.24 -5.81 2.18
CA THR A 61 -12.82 -7.04 2.86
C THR A 61 -13.87 -7.40 3.90
N GLU A 62 -14.25 -8.67 4.02
CA GLU A 62 -15.28 -9.06 5.00
C GLU A 62 -14.80 -8.80 6.43
N SER A 63 -13.74 -9.49 6.85
CA SER A 63 -13.12 -9.35 8.16
C SER A 63 -11.59 -9.31 8.10
N TYR A 64 -11.03 -9.24 6.90
CA TYR A 64 -9.59 -9.27 6.68
C TYR A 64 -9.00 -7.86 6.67
N ASN A 65 -8.01 -7.64 7.52
CA ASN A 65 -7.22 -6.42 7.53
C ASN A 65 -5.85 -6.69 6.92
N LEU A 66 -5.28 -5.69 6.26
CA LEU A 66 -3.88 -5.74 5.87
C LEU A 66 -3.01 -5.79 7.14
N PRO A 67 -1.84 -6.45 7.09
CA PRO A 67 -0.86 -6.34 8.17
C PRO A 67 -0.51 -4.88 8.47
N ASP A 68 -0.27 -4.54 9.74
CA ASP A 68 0.00 -3.16 10.19
C ASP A 68 1.24 -2.50 9.54
N ASN A 69 2.12 -3.31 8.95
CA ASN A 69 3.30 -2.89 8.22
C ASN A 69 3.15 -2.89 6.70
N VAL A 70 1.93 -3.11 6.18
CA VAL A 70 1.62 -3.06 4.74
C VAL A 70 0.49 -2.08 4.45
N ALA A 71 0.69 -1.20 3.47
CA ALA A 71 -0.34 -0.32 2.95
C ALA A 71 -0.64 -0.61 1.48
N MET A 72 -1.91 -0.48 1.10
CA MET A 72 -2.33 -0.44 -0.30
C MET A 72 -2.24 0.99 -0.82
N ILE A 73 -1.20 1.28 -1.59
CA ILE A 73 -0.92 2.64 -2.08
C ILE A 73 -1.48 2.91 -3.48
N THR A 74 -1.93 1.86 -4.19
CA THR A 74 -2.67 2.02 -5.45
C THR A 74 -3.67 0.89 -5.59
N LEU A 75 -4.91 1.25 -5.89
CA LEU A 75 -5.93 0.35 -6.41
C LEU A 75 -6.67 1.09 -7.53
N GLN A 76 -6.42 0.71 -8.79
CA GLN A 76 -6.93 1.43 -9.94
C GLN A 76 -7.40 0.49 -11.05
N THR A 77 -8.63 0.67 -11.51
CA THR A 77 -9.12 0.00 -12.72
C THR A 77 -8.57 0.68 -13.98
N ARG A 78 -8.12 -0.11 -14.95
CA ARG A 78 -7.60 0.34 -16.25
C ARG A 78 -8.68 0.21 -17.32
N GLU A 79 -8.45 0.84 -18.47
CA GLU A 79 -9.40 0.87 -19.60
C GLU A 79 -9.75 -0.53 -20.13
N ASP A 80 -8.80 -1.47 -20.07
CA ASP A 80 -8.99 -2.87 -20.48
C ASP A 80 -9.70 -3.73 -19.43
N GLY A 81 -10.16 -3.12 -18.32
CA GLY A 81 -10.81 -3.80 -17.20
C GLY A 81 -9.86 -4.51 -16.23
N SER A 82 -8.55 -4.50 -16.49
CA SER A 82 -7.56 -4.98 -15.52
C SER A 82 -7.41 -4.00 -14.36
N VAL A 83 -6.87 -4.47 -13.23
CA VAL A 83 -6.67 -3.67 -12.02
C VAL A 83 -5.20 -3.59 -11.66
N LEU A 84 -4.71 -2.37 -11.50
CA LEU A 84 -3.39 -2.06 -10.97
C LEU A 84 -3.44 -2.01 -9.44
N LEU A 85 -2.68 -2.90 -8.80
CA LEU A 85 -2.53 -2.99 -7.36
C LEU A 85 -1.07 -2.71 -6.98
N ARG A 86 -0.85 -1.81 -6.02
CA ARG A 86 0.46 -1.62 -5.37
C ARG A 86 0.35 -1.79 -3.86
N LEU A 87 1.18 -2.66 -3.33
CA LEU A 87 1.35 -2.89 -1.90
C LEU A 87 2.74 -2.42 -1.50
N ALA A 88 2.83 -1.68 -0.38
CA ALA A 88 4.08 -1.14 0.14
C ALA A 88 4.29 -1.60 1.58
N HIS A 89 5.47 -2.11 1.87
CA HIS A 89 5.92 -2.33 3.25
C HIS A 89 6.38 -0.99 3.84
N LEU A 90 5.82 -0.60 4.98
CA LEU A 90 5.97 0.74 5.54
C LEU A 90 7.28 0.96 6.30
N TYR A 91 7.88 -0.12 6.82
CA TYR A 91 9.03 -0.06 7.71
C TYR A 91 10.33 -0.43 7.01
N GLU A 92 11.42 0.21 7.45
CA GLU A 92 12.80 -0.13 7.10
C GLU A 92 13.36 -1.26 7.97
N ILE A 93 14.43 -1.90 7.52
CA ILE A 93 15.11 -2.96 8.27
C ILE A 93 15.55 -2.40 9.63
N GLY A 94 15.17 -3.08 10.71
CA GLY A 94 15.53 -2.68 12.07
C GLY A 94 14.83 -1.43 12.61
N GLU A 95 13.91 -0.81 11.87
CA GLU A 95 13.18 0.38 12.33
C GLU A 95 12.25 0.08 13.52
N ASP A 96 11.64 -1.11 13.52
CA ASP A 96 10.77 -1.64 14.58
C ASP A 96 11.01 -3.15 14.76
N LYS A 97 11.05 -3.60 16.02
CA LYS A 97 11.33 -5.01 16.38
C LYS A 97 10.34 -6.02 15.80
N ASP A 98 9.08 -5.62 15.59
CA ASP A 98 8.00 -6.51 15.17
C ASP A 98 7.51 -6.20 13.77
N LEU A 99 7.51 -4.93 13.38
CA LEU A 99 6.95 -4.46 12.12
C LEU A 99 7.98 -4.39 10.99
N SER A 100 9.29 -4.42 11.28
CA SER A 100 10.36 -4.50 10.26
C SER A 100 10.68 -5.92 9.80
N LYS A 101 9.67 -6.79 9.74
CA LYS A 101 9.79 -8.22 9.37
C LYS A 101 9.03 -8.51 8.07
N LEU A 102 9.36 -9.63 7.43
CA LEU A 102 8.65 -10.11 6.24
C LEU A 102 7.15 -10.25 6.54
N SER A 103 6.32 -9.73 5.64
CA SER A 103 4.86 -9.71 5.79
C SER A 103 4.18 -10.34 4.60
N SER A 104 2.98 -10.89 4.81
CA SER A 104 2.23 -11.57 3.75
C SER A 104 0.81 -11.02 3.64
N VAL A 105 0.34 -10.85 2.41
CA VAL A 105 -1.02 -10.40 2.08
C VAL A 105 -1.71 -11.47 1.24
N ASP A 106 -2.84 -11.96 1.72
CA ASP A 106 -3.69 -12.92 1.01
C ASP A 106 -4.68 -12.18 0.10
N LEU A 107 -4.46 -12.23 -1.21
CA LEU A 107 -5.29 -11.52 -2.17
C LEU A 107 -6.69 -12.14 -2.33
N LYS A 108 -6.89 -13.42 -1.96
CA LYS A 108 -8.22 -14.04 -1.96
C LYS A 108 -9.08 -13.44 -0.85
N LYS A 109 -8.47 -13.16 0.31
CA LYS A 109 -9.14 -12.47 1.42
C LYS A 109 -9.29 -10.97 1.19
N LEU A 110 -8.39 -10.36 0.42
CA LEU A 110 -8.48 -8.96 0.04
C LEU A 110 -9.61 -8.70 -0.97
N PHE A 111 -9.87 -9.65 -1.87
CA PHE A 111 -10.93 -9.56 -2.89
C PHE A 111 -11.92 -10.75 -2.81
N PRO A 112 -12.66 -10.92 -1.69
CA PRO A 112 -13.46 -12.12 -1.45
C PRO A 112 -14.62 -12.29 -2.45
N ARG A 113 -15.13 -11.17 -2.98
CA ARG A 113 -16.27 -11.13 -3.92
C ARG A 113 -15.88 -11.22 -5.39
N LYS A 114 -14.58 -11.28 -5.71
CA LYS A 114 -14.07 -11.26 -7.08
C LYS A 114 -13.03 -12.35 -7.28
N LYS A 115 -13.20 -13.20 -8.30
CA LYS A 115 -12.25 -14.26 -8.59
C LYS A 115 -11.09 -13.71 -9.42
N ILE A 116 -9.89 -13.71 -8.86
CA ILE A 116 -8.67 -13.37 -9.61
C ILE A 116 -8.39 -14.51 -10.60
N THR A 117 -8.42 -14.20 -11.90
CA THR A 117 -8.15 -15.15 -12.99
C THR A 117 -6.69 -15.10 -13.43
N LYS A 118 -6.05 -13.93 -13.34
CA LYS A 118 -4.64 -13.73 -13.69
C LYS A 118 -4.01 -12.70 -12.76
N ILE A 119 -2.77 -12.96 -12.37
CA ILE A 119 -1.91 -12.03 -11.65
C ILE A 119 -0.57 -11.94 -12.37
N THR A 120 -0.12 -10.73 -12.66
CA THR A 120 1.19 -10.47 -13.28
C THR A 120 1.93 -9.42 -12.46
N GLU A 121 3.12 -9.75 -11.98
CA GLU A 121 3.98 -8.81 -11.28
C GLU A 121 4.82 -8.00 -12.28
N THR A 122 4.84 -6.69 -12.10
CA THR A 122 5.52 -5.74 -12.99
C THR A 122 6.49 -4.85 -12.21
N ASN A 123 7.26 -4.05 -12.92
CA ASN A 123 8.05 -2.98 -12.32
C ASN A 123 7.15 -1.86 -11.74
N LEU A 124 7.76 -0.86 -11.08
CA LEU A 124 7.00 0.18 -10.38
C LEU A 124 6.05 0.98 -11.30
N SER A 125 6.48 1.24 -12.54
CA SER A 125 5.71 1.92 -13.59
C SER A 125 4.67 1.03 -14.28
N ALA A 126 4.58 -0.25 -13.93
CA ALA A 126 3.66 -1.22 -14.51
C ALA A 126 3.77 -1.40 -16.04
N ASN A 127 4.96 -1.17 -16.62
CA ASN A 127 5.17 -1.24 -18.08
C ASN A 127 6.04 -2.42 -18.53
N GLN A 128 6.66 -3.15 -17.60
CA GLN A 128 7.48 -4.33 -17.90
C GLN A 128 7.24 -5.41 -16.85
N GLU A 129 7.20 -6.68 -17.26
CA GLU A 129 7.13 -7.80 -16.32
C GLU A 129 8.40 -7.85 -15.46
N ARG A 130 8.22 -8.12 -14.16
CA ARG A 130 9.32 -8.14 -13.20
C ARG A 130 10.38 -9.18 -13.57
N THR A 131 9.94 -10.36 -14.02
CA THR A 131 10.82 -11.47 -14.42
C THR A 131 11.70 -11.10 -15.62
N GLU A 132 11.19 -10.34 -16.58
CA GLU A 132 11.95 -9.86 -17.74
C GLU A 132 12.96 -8.78 -17.35
N MET A 133 12.55 -7.86 -16.48
CA MET A 133 13.43 -6.82 -15.94
C MET A 133 14.60 -7.42 -15.15
N GLU A 134 14.33 -8.41 -14.29
CA GLU A 134 15.34 -9.08 -13.47
C GLU A 134 16.39 -9.81 -14.33
N LYS A 135 15.99 -10.40 -15.46
CA LYS A 135 16.93 -11.02 -16.42
C LYS A 135 17.89 -10.01 -17.06
N LYS A 136 17.47 -8.74 -17.21
CA LYS A 136 18.25 -7.67 -17.82
C LYS A 136 19.08 -6.86 -16.81
N ARG A 137 19.02 -7.21 -15.51
CA ARG A 137 19.70 -6.45 -14.45
C ARG A 137 21.22 -6.59 -14.59
N LEU A 138 21.90 -5.45 -14.70
CA LEU A 138 23.36 -5.38 -14.76
C LEU A 138 23.98 -5.84 -13.43
N LYS A 139 25.06 -6.61 -13.53
CA LYS A 139 25.86 -7.07 -12.40
C LYS A 139 27.10 -6.19 -12.27
N TRP A 140 27.06 -5.27 -11.32
CA TRP A 140 28.18 -4.38 -11.03
C TRP A 140 29.11 -5.01 -9.99
N LYS A 141 30.41 -4.87 -10.20
CA LYS A 141 31.41 -5.11 -9.17
C LYS A 141 31.59 -3.79 -8.41
N VAL A 142 31.32 -3.80 -7.11
CA VAL A 142 31.46 -2.64 -6.24
C VAL A 142 32.65 -2.90 -5.31
N ASP A 143 33.46 -1.88 -5.02
CA ASP A 143 34.57 -2.01 -4.07
C ASP A 143 34.02 -2.18 -2.65
N ASP A 144 34.47 -3.25 -2.00
CA ASP A 144 33.88 -3.82 -0.80
C ASP A 144 34.33 -3.03 0.44
N SER A 145 33.42 -2.30 1.07
CA SER A 145 33.60 -1.85 2.46
C SER A 145 32.34 -1.85 3.32
N SER A 146 31.17 -2.16 2.74
CA SER A 146 29.97 -2.47 3.51
C SER A 146 29.43 -3.82 3.07
N ARG A 147 29.38 -4.78 4.02
CA ARG A 147 28.64 -6.02 3.82
C ARG A 147 27.24 -5.64 3.32
N PRO A 148 26.72 -6.23 2.23
CA PRO A 148 25.34 -6.00 1.88
C PRO A 148 24.51 -6.46 3.08
N GLU A 149 23.81 -5.52 3.73
CA GLU A 149 22.79 -5.87 4.70
C GLU A 149 21.89 -6.94 4.06
N MET A 150 21.55 -8.00 4.79
CA MET A 150 20.70 -9.05 4.26
C MET A 150 19.34 -8.43 3.87
N VAL A 151 19.17 -8.11 2.60
CA VAL A 151 17.93 -7.57 2.08
C VAL A 151 16.92 -8.71 2.03
N VAL A 152 16.07 -8.79 3.04
CA VAL A 152 14.93 -9.70 3.05
C VAL A 152 13.94 -9.21 2.01
N ARG A 153 13.67 -10.04 1.00
CA ARG A 153 12.69 -9.76 -0.07
C ARG A 153 11.59 -10.79 -0.09
N GLY A 154 10.40 -10.37 -0.49
CA GLY A 154 9.28 -11.25 -0.73
C GLY A 154 9.55 -12.20 -1.90
N ARG A 155 9.05 -13.43 -1.79
CA ARG A 155 9.17 -14.44 -2.84
C ARG A 155 8.32 -14.09 -4.08
N PRO A 156 8.64 -14.66 -5.26
CA PRO A 156 7.77 -14.60 -6.43
C PRO A 156 6.36 -15.09 -6.07
N VAL A 157 5.33 -14.43 -6.60
CA VAL A 157 3.95 -14.81 -6.30
C VAL A 157 3.59 -16.10 -7.01
N ASP A 158 3.04 -17.06 -6.25
CA ASP A 158 2.41 -18.26 -6.80
C ASP A 158 0.96 -17.93 -7.22
N PRO A 159 0.61 -18.01 -8.52
CA PRO A 159 -0.72 -17.69 -9.01
C PRO A 159 -1.84 -18.57 -8.42
N SER A 160 -1.51 -19.77 -7.93
CA SER A 160 -2.50 -20.68 -7.32
C SER A 160 -2.82 -20.31 -5.87
N ARG A 161 -1.83 -19.80 -5.14
CA ARG A 161 -1.95 -19.41 -3.73
C ARG A 161 -2.46 -17.98 -3.59
N LEU A 162 -2.03 -17.07 -4.46
CA LEU A 162 -2.33 -15.63 -4.42
C LEU A 162 -1.91 -14.97 -3.11
N LEU A 163 -0.77 -15.42 -2.56
CA LEU A 163 -0.15 -14.87 -1.37
C LEU A 163 1.03 -13.99 -1.79
N VAL A 164 1.01 -12.72 -1.41
CA VAL A 164 2.06 -11.75 -1.72
C VAL A 164 2.90 -11.51 -0.48
N GLU A 165 4.19 -11.80 -0.55
CA GLU A 165 5.14 -11.46 0.50
C GLU A 165 5.80 -10.10 0.22
N LEU A 166 6.02 -9.28 1.26
CA LEU A 166 6.75 -8.03 1.17
C LEU A 166 7.81 -7.97 2.26
N GLY A 167 9.05 -7.72 1.86
CA GLY A 167 10.13 -7.38 2.78
C GLY A 167 10.12 -5.90 3.17
N PRO A 168 10.92 -5.50 4.17
CA PRO A 168 11.08 -4.10 4.54
C PRO A 168 11.38 -3.19 3.35
N MET A 169 10.69 -2.05 3.28
CA MET A 169 10.75 -1.04 2.20
C MET A 169 10.43 -1.55 0.78
N GLU A 170 9.89 -2.76 0.62
CA GLU A 170 9.47 -3.23 -0.70
C GLU A 170 8.14 -2.61 -1.14
N ILE A 171 8.07 -2.17 -2.39
CA ILE A 171 6.84 -1.86 -3.11
C ILE A 171 6.70 -2.88 -4.22
N ARG A 172 5.58 -3.62 -4.24
CA ARG A 172 5.28 -4.61 -5.28
C ARG A 172 4.07 -4.17 -6.09
N THR A 173 4.21 -4.25 -7.41
CA THR A 173 3.21 -3.80 -8.38
C THR A 173 2.63 -4.98 -9.13
N PHE A 174 1.31 -5.08 -9.17
CA PHE A 174 0.59 -6.17 -9.82
C PHE A 174 -0.47 -5.65 -10.77
N ILE A 175 -0.63 -6.36 -11.87
CA ILE A 175 -1.80 -6.26 -12.74
C ILE A 175 -2.66 -7.49 -12.48
N LEU A 176 -3.90 -7.27 -12.07
CA LEU A 176 -4.88 -8.30 -11.75
C LEU A 176 -5.99 -8.30 -12.80
N ASN A 177 -6.39 -9.49 -13.22
CA ASN A 177 -7.60 -9.69 -13.98
C ASN A 177 -8.61 -10.46 -13.12
N PHE A 178 -9.86 -10.03 -13.18
CA PHE A 178 -10.97 -10.68 -12.50
C PHE A 178 -11.86 -11.38 -13.52
N GLY A 179 -12.51 -12.46 -13.10
CA GLY A 179 -13.55 -13.17 -13.87
C GLY A 179 -14.81 -13.40 -13.07
#